data_AF-A0A0C2FIV9-F1
#
_entry.id   AF-A0A0C2FIV9-F1
#
_cell.length_a   1.000
_cell.length_b   1.000
_cell.length_c   1.000
_cell.angle_alpha   90.00
_cell.angle_beta   90.00
_cell.angle_gamma   90.00
#
_symmetry.space_group_name_H-M   'P 1'
#
loop_
_entity.id
_entity.type
_entity.pdbx_description
1 polymer ?
#
loop_
_entity_poly.entity_id
_entity_poly.type
_entity_poly.pdbx_seq_one_letter_code
_entity_poly.pdbx_strand_id
1 'polypeptide(L)'
;MAIYTSSQLDSVISSLKDELSVDIARAMRSDQMPNSLPVSRRDEAFDPETAFTSNTYKKATLIMLMVERIVGEVTFRDGLRLFLNQFMYKNVDHIDLLAVLT
;
A
#
# COMPACT_ATOMS: atom_id res chain seq x y z
N MET A 1 -13.83 -29.69 3.68
CA MET A 1 -13.52 -28.30 4.06
C MET A 1 -12.39 -28.39 5.08
N ALA A 2 -11.14 -28.18 4.66
CA ALA A 2 -9.99 -28.35 5.54
C ALA A 2 -9.88 -27.14 6.47
N ILE A 3 -9.98 -27.37 7.78
CA ILE A 3 -9.78 -26.35 8.80
C ILE A 3 -8.28 -26.35 9.10
N TYR A 4 -7.58 -25.27 8.74
CA TYR A 4 -6.14 -25.11 9.03
C TYR A 4 -5.91 -25.01 10.54
N THR A 5 -4.87 -25.67 11.05
CA THR A 5 -4.44 -25.52 12.46
C THR A 5 -3.74 -24.17 12.67
N SER A 6 -3.72 -23.66 13.90
CA SER A 6 -3.02 -22.39 14.24
C SER A 6 -1.57 -22.38 13.76
N SER A 7 -0.85 -23.50 13.92
CA SER A 7 0.54 -23.65 13.48
C SER A 7 0.72 -23.59 11.97
N GLN A 8 -0.26 -24.08 11.20
CA GLN A 8 -0.25 -23.99 9.74
C GLN A 8 -0.51 -22.55 9.28
N LEU A 9 -1.40 -21.83 9.96
CA LEU A 9 -1.66 -20.41 9.69
C LEU A 9 -0.42 -19.53 9.98
N ASP A 10 0.26 -19.75 11.10
CA ASP A 10 1.46 -18.99 11.46
C ASP A 10 2.60 -19.18 10.44
N SER A 11 2.77 -20.41 9.97
CA SER A 11 3.75 -20.74 8.91
C SER A 11 3.44 -20.03 7.59
N VAL A 12 2.17 -20.01 7.17
CA VAL A 12 1.73 -19.29 5.97
C VAL A 12 1.96 -17.79 6.13
N ILE A 13 1.60 -17.21 7.28
CA ILE A 13 1.81 -15.79 7.56
C ILE A 13 3.30 -15.42 7.51
N SER A 14 4.17 -16.27 8.06
CA SER A 14 5.62 -16.06 7.98
C SER A 14 6.11 -16.05 6.53
N SER A 15 5.70 -17.04 5.74
CA SER A 15 6.09 -17.13 4.33
C SER A 15 5.63 -15.91 3.52
N LEU A 16 4.43 -15.40 3.79
CA LEU A 16 3.89 -14.21 3.12
C LEU A 16 4.69 -12.94 3.50
N LYS A 17 5.15 -12.83 4.75
CA LYS A 17 6.01 -11.71 5.17
C LYS A 17 7.37 -11.75 4.49
N ASP A 18 7.93 -12.93 4.30
CA ASP A 18 9.21 -13.11 3.60
C ASP A 18 9.07 -12.69 2.13
N GLU A 19 8.00 -13.10 1.46
CA GLU A 19 7.69 -12.70 0.08
C GLU A 19 7.52 -11.18 -0.05
N LEU A 20 6.75 -10.57 0.86
CA LEU A 20 6.56 -9.12 0.92
C LEU A 20 7.90 -8.38 1.08
N SER A 21 8.81 -8.91 1.89
CA SER A 21 10.14 -8.32 2.12
C SER A 21 11.00 -8.30 0.85
N VAL A 22 10.95 -9.37 0.06
CA VAL A 22 11.63 -9.45 -1.25
C VAL A 22 11.03 -8.44 -2.23
N ASP A 23 9.71 -8.30 -2.22
CA ASP A 23 8.99 -7.38 -3.09
C ASP A 23 9.28 -5.91 -2.78
N ILE A 24 9.37 -5.56 -1.51
CA ILE A 24 9.80 -4.25 -1.03
C ILE A 24 11.23 -3.95 -1.50
N ALA A 25 12.17 -4.87 -1.30
CA ALA A 25 13.56 -4.67 -1.71
C ALA A 25 13.70 -4.43 -3.22
N ARG A 26 12.90 -5.14 -4.02
CA ARG A 26 12.87 -4.94 -5.49
C ARG A 26 12.30 -3.57 -5.85
N ALA A 27 11.25 -3.13 -5.16
CA ALA A 27 10.67 -1.80 -5.38
C ALA A 27 11.65 -0.69 -5.06
N MET A 28 12.36 -0.77 -3.93
CA MET A 28 13.38 0.21 -3.55
C MET A 28 14.54 0.26 -4.55
N ARG A 29 14.98 -0.89 -5.07
CA ARG A 29 16.01 -0.93 -6.14
C ARG A 29 15.52 -0.26 -7.42
N SER A 30 14.26 -0.47 -7.80
CA SER A 30 13.67 0.20 -8.96
C SER A 30 13.56 1.71 -8.73
N ASP A 31 13.18 2.11 -7.52
CA ASP A 31 12.95 3.50 -7.15
C ASP A 31 14.24 4.32 -7.04
N GLN A 32 15.38 3.66 -6.79
CA GLN A 32 16.71 4.28 -6.81
C GLN A 32 17.14 4.76 -8.21
N MET A 33 16.52 4.25 -9.28
CA MET A 33 16.93 4.59 -10.64
C MET A 33 16.53 6.03 -11.01
N PRO A 34 17.34 6.75 -11.82
CA PRO A 34 17.04 8.14 -12.21
C PRO A 34 15.73 8.32 -12.99
N ASN A 35 15.23 7.26 -13.61
CA ASN A 35 13.96 7.23 -14.33
C ASN A 35 12.77 6.81 -13.46
N SER A 36 12.97 6.66 -12.14
CA SER A 36 11.85 6.39 -11.24
C SER A 36 10.86 7.55 -11.26
N LEU A 37 9.58 7.21 -11.11
CA LEU A 37 8.48 8.15 -11.12
C LEU A 37 7.79 8.18 -9.75
N PRO A 38 7.25 9.34 -9.31
CA PRO A 38 6.42 9.42 -8.12
C PRO A 38 5.22 8.47 -8.18
N VAL A 39 4.78 7.96 -7.02
CA VAL A 39 3.60 7.08 -6.91
C VAL A 39 2.33 7.83 -7.33
N SER A 40 2.20 9.09 -6.92
CA SER A 40 1.13 9.98 -7.35
C SER A 40 1.74 11.05 -8.26
N ARG A 41 1.25 11.16 -9.49
CA ARG A 41 1.66 12.16 -10.46
C ARG A 41 0.46 12.67 -11.25
N ARG A 42 0.48 13.95 -11.60
CA ARG A 42 -0.56 14.61 -12.40
C ARG A 42 0.13 15.35 -13.55
N ASP A 43 0.72 14.56 -14.43
CA ASP A 43 1.46 15.09 -15.57
C ASP A 43 0.48 15.14 -16.77
N GLU A 44 0.53 16.17 -17.59
CA GLU A 44 -0.34 16.27 -18.79
C GLU A 44 -0.11 15.12 -19.79
N ALA A 45 1.09 14.52 -19.76
CA ALA A 45 1.47 13.35 -20.54
C ALA A 45 1.20 12.01 -19.83
N PHE A 46 0.38 12.00 -18.77
CA PHE A 46 0.05 10.78 -18.04
C PHE A 46 -0.77 9.83 -18.90
N ASP A 47 -0.16 8.70 -19.24
CA ASP A 47 -0.86 7.54 -19.79
C ASP A 47 -1.27 6.59 -18.65
N PRO A 48 -2.59 6.39 -18.41
CA PRO A 48 -3.08 5.47 -17.38
C PRO A 48 -2.54 4.04 -17.52
N GLU A 49 -2.27 3.57 -18.74
CA GLU A 49 -1.72 2.23 -18.97
C GLU A 49 -0.30 2.08 -18.42
N THR A 50 0.45 3.19 -18.37
CA THR A 50 1.79 3.24 -17.77
C THR A 50 1.78 3.37 -16.26
N ALA A 51 0.60 3.55 -15.64
CA ALA A 51 0.47 3.71 -14.20
C ALA A 51 0.62 2.38 -13.43
N PHE A 52 0.43 1.24 -14.09
CA PHE A 52 0.47 -0.09 -13.47
C PHE A 52 1.90 -0.63 -13.29
N THR A 53 2.75 0.13 -12.61
CA THR A 53 4.16 -0.23 -12.39
C THR A 53 4.39 -0.90 -11.04
N SER A 54 5.58 -1.51 -10.88
CA SER A 54 6.04 -1.98 -9.58
C SER A 54 6.09 -0.86 -8.52
N ASN A 55 6.28 0.41 -8.90
CA ASN A 55 6.28 1.50 -7.94
C ASN A 55 4.88 1.72 -7.37
N THR A 56 3.87 1.76 -8.24
CA THR A 56 2.46 1.96 -7.86
C THR A 56 1.95 0.90 -6.91
N TYR A 57 2.32 -0.37 -7.11
CA TYR A 57 1.86 -1.45 -6.22
C TYR A 57 2.77 -1.65 -5.01
N LYS A 58 4.09 -1.83 -5.22
CA LYS A 58 5.00 -2.28 -4.16
C LYS A 58 5.52 -1.14 -3.30
N LYS A 59 5.92 -0.01 -3.90
CA LYS A 59 6.33 1.17 -3.13
C LYS A 59 5.14 1.80 -2.39
N ALA A 60 3.96 1.86 -3.00
CA ALA A 60 2.77 2.34 -2.30
C ALA A 60 2.41 1.45 -1.10
N THR A 61 2.50 0.12 -1.24
CA THR A 61 2.30 -0.81 -0.12
C THR A 61 3.27 -0.52 1.02
N LEU A 62 4.57 -0.31 0.72
CA LEU A 62 5.56 0.07 1.73
C LEU A 62 5.17 1.37 2.43
N ILE A 63 4.78 2.41 1.68
CA ILE A 63 4.36 3.69 2.25
C ILE A 63 3.16 3.49 3.17
N MET A 64 2.17 2.68 2.79
CA MET A 64 1.00 2.40 3.64
C MET A 64 1.37 1.67 4.93
N LEU A 65 2.29 0.70 4.87
CA LEU A 65 2.80 0.02 6.06
C LEU A 65 3.58 0.98 6.98
N MET A 66 4.33 1.92 6.40
CA MET A 66 5.01 2.97 7.17
C MET A 66 4.01 3.90 7.84
N VAL A 67 2.95 4.31 7.14
CA VAL A 67 1.88 5.14 7.70
C VAL A 67 1.17 4.43 8.84
N GLU A 68 0.76 3.16 8.64
CA GLU A 68 0.18 2.32 9.69
C GLU A 68 1.10 2.26 10.93
N ARG A 69 2.41 2.09 10.72
CA ARG A 69 3.37 2.02 11.81
C ARG A 69 3.51 3.35 12.57
N ILE A 70 3.33 4.48 11.89
CA ILE A 70 3.41 5.83 12.47
C ILE A 70 2.14 6.13 13.29
N VAL A 71 0.96 5.88 12.75
CA VAL A 71 -0.32 6.24 13.40
C VAL A 71 -0.84 5.17 14.37
N GLY A 72 -0.35 3.94 14.23
CA GLY A 72 -0.78 2.76 14.98
C GLY A 72 -1.94 2.01 14.32
N GLU A 73 -1.97 0.69 14.49
CA GLU A 73 -2.93 -0.22 13.84
C GLU A 73 -4.40 0.19 14.05
N VAL A 74 -4.76 0.56 15.28
CA VAL A 74 -6.13 0.96 15.64
C VAL A 74 -6.54 2.23 14.90
N THR A 75 -5.73 3.28 14.98
CA THR A 75 -5.96 4.56 14.29
C THR A 75 -6.01 4.36 12.78
N PHE A 76 -5.10 3.57 12.23
CA PHE A 76 -5.04 3.29 10.80
C PHE A 76 -6.32 2.58 10.32
N ARG A 77 -6.71 1.51 11.00
CA ARG A 77 -7.92 0.72 10.66
C ARG A 77 -9.19 1.56 10.78
N ASP A 78 -9.32 2.33 11.86
CA ASP A 78 -10.54 3.10 12.10
C ASP A 78 -10.61 4.34 11.18
N GLY A 79 -9.47 4.95 10.86
CA GLY A 79 -9.34 5.97 9.82
C GLY A 79 -9.69 5.44 8.43
N LEU A 80 -9.24 4.24 8.05
CA LEU A 80 -9.64 3.61 6.78
C LEU A 80 -11.16 3.38 6.70
N ARG A 81 -11.79 2.95 7.80
CA ARG A 81 -13.26 2.81 7.85
C ARG A 81 -13.95 4.15 7.67
N LEU A 82 -13.46 5.20 8.33
CA LEU A 82 -14.00 6.55 8.18
C LEU A 82 -13.83 7.04 6.73
N PHE A 83 -12.65 6.87 6.15
CA PHE A 83 -12.33 7.26 4.78
C PHE A 83 -13.29 6.61 3.76
N LEU A 84 -13.46 5.29 3.83
CA LEU A 84 -14.36 4.56 2.93
C LEU A 84 -15.82 4.99 3.08
N ASN A 85 -16.29 5.28 4.30
CA ASN A 85 -17.66 5.73 4.54
C ASN A 85 -17.88 7.19 4.08
N GLN A 86 -16.93 8.08 4.34
CA GLN A 86 -17.01 9.50 4.01
C GLN A 86 -17.03 9.74 2.50
N PHE A 87 -16.23 8.96 1.76
CA PHE A 87 -16.06 9.10 0.32
C PHE A 87 -16.79 8.02 -0.48
N MET A 88 -17.75 7.33 0.14
CA MET A 88 -18.55 6.33 -0.52
C MET A 88 -19.19 6.91 -1.80
N TYR A 89 -19.01 6.20 -2.92
CA TYR A 89 -19.48 6.60 -4.26
C TYR A 89 -18.85 7.88 -4.84
N LYS A 90 -17.72 8.34 -4.30
CA LYS A 90 -16.98 9.51 -4.79
C LYS A 90 -15.56 9.13 -5.21
N ASN A 91 -14.96 9.98 -6.04
CA ASN A 91 -13.53 9.93 -6.32
C ASN A 91 -12.76 10.64 -5.19
N VAL A 92 -11.54 10.19 -4.97
CA VAL A 92 -10.64 10.65 -3.90
C VAL A 92 -9.22 10.78 -4.43
N ASP A 93 -8.43 11.61 -3.76
CA ASP A 93 -6.99 11.67 -3.95
C ASP A 93 -6.24 11.23 -2.68
N HIS A 94 -4.93 10.98 -2.81
CA HIS A 94 -4.05 10.58 -1.71
C HIS A 94 -4.05 11.57 -0.52
N ILE A 95 -4.34 12.86 -0.76
CA ILE A 95 -4.46 13.87 0.30
C ILE A 95 -5.70 13.62 1.16
N ASP A 96 -6.82 13.19 0.57
CA ASP A 96 -8.05 12.88 1.30
C ASP A 96 -7.83 11.70 2.26
N LEU A 97 -7.03 10.71 1.85
CA LEU A 97 -6.65 9.58 2.70
C LEU A 97 -5.82 10.03 3.90
N LEU A 98 -4.78 10.84 3.66
CA LEU A 98 -3.90 11.32 4.73
C LEU A 98 -4.65 12.19 5.74
N ALA A 99 -5.57 13.04 5.29
CA ALA A 99 -6.36 13.91 6.14
C ALA A 99 -7.29 13.15 7.11
N VAL A 100 -7.68 11.91 6.80
CA VAL A 100 -8.50 11.07 7.69
C VAL A 100 -7.64 10.30 8.71
N LEU A 101 -6.34 10.17 8.46
CA LEU A 101 -5.39 9.42 9.30
C LEU A 101 -4.64 10.29 10.32
N THR A 102 -4.78 11.61 10.24
CA THR A 102 -4.15 12.62 11.13
C THR A 102 -5.19 13.39 11.93
#